data_AF-A0A7S4I5L0-F1
#
_entry.id   AF-A0A7S4I5L0-F1
#
_cell.length_a   1.000
_cell.length_b   1.000
_cell.length_c   1.000
_cell.angle_alpha   90.00
_cell.angle_beta   90.00
_cell.angle_gamma   90.00
#
_symmetry.space_group_name_H-M   'P 1'
#
loop_
_entity.id
_entity.type
_entity.pdbx_description
1 polymer ?
#
loop_
_entity_poly.entity_id
_entity_poly.type
_entity_poly.pdbx_seq_one_letter_code
_entity_poly.pdbx_strand_id
1 'polypeptide(L)'
;EEVGTMGDQKQTVEECDLTDLPSSPPPRKKKIEPLLSGVDIVLSGTLPAADAVCVLGVRPPRYLFYMISGGLCDCVQLLLDLTLHRSFGVSDPSVCWAVTFALSVVARHTSHRYLVFGTYVGGYWRSLGRMYGGYSVIIVLSTTFNFVATSAAGLAHYVAWVVTLLWTGVANYFILKKLWSFGGKSVDRKGGKEGMTEKKKKRRRRKKKKGVNDEWDIESVGACRRKEALTSRRAVVI
;
A
#
# COMPACT_ATOMS: atom_id res chain seq x y z
N GLU A 1 7.03 -14.41 -24.97
CA GLU A 1 5.92 -13.43 -25.04
C GLU A 1 4.77 -13.89 -24.16
N GLU A 2 4.59 -13.27 -22.99
CA GLU A 2 3.33 -13.38 -22.25
C GLU A 2 2.75 -11.96 -22.20
N VAL A 3 1.74 -11.73 -23.05
CA VAL A 3 0.98 -10.49 -23.09
C VAL A 3 0.09 -10.45 -21.85
N GLY A 4 0.63 -9.89 -20.76
CA GLY A 4 -0.10 -9.63 -19.53
C GLY A 4 -1.09 -8.50 -19.74
N THR A 5 -2.37 -8.84 -19.84
CA THR A 5 -3.50 -7.91 -19.93
C THR A 5 -3.47 -6.92 -18.76
N MET A 6 -3.23 -5.67 -19.11
CA MET A 6 -3.21 -4.51 -18.22
C MET A 6 -4.65 -4.25 -17.78
N GLY A 7 -5.01 -4.77 -16.60
CA GLY A 7 -6.34 -4.58 -16.02
C GLY A 7 -6.63 -3.11 -15.79
N ASP A 8 -7.69 -2.62 -16.44
CA ASP A 8 -8.30 -1.32 -16.24
C ASP A 8 -8.54 -1.05 -14.75
N GLN A 9 -7.79 -0.10 -14.20
CA GLN A 9 -8.11 0.51 -12.92
C GLN A 9 -9.28 1.46 -13.17
N LYS A 10 -10.51 0.92 -13.11
CA LYS A 10 -11.73 1.72 -13.02
C LYS A 10 -11.66 2.52 -11.72
N GLN A 11 -11.25 3.77 -11.85
CA GLN A 11 -11.35 4.78 -10.82
C GLN A 11 -12.84 5.08 -10.65
N THR A 12 -13.47 4.39 -9.70
CA THR A 12 -14.84 4.70 -9.26
C THR A 12 -14.80 6.08 -8.61
N VAL A 13 -15.14 7.08 -9.40
CA VAL A 13 -15.53 8.41 -8.94
C VAL A 13 -16.80 8.17 -8.12
N GLU A 14 -16.72 8.32 -6.80
CA GLU A 14 -17.92 8.42 -5.97
C GLU A 14 -18.72 9.62 -6.45
N GLU A 15 -19.85 9.33 -7.06
CA GLU A 15 -20.89 10.30 -7.43
C GLU A 15 -21.58 10.70 -6.12
N CYS A 16 -21.15 11.83 -5.56
CA CYS A 16 -21.83 12.44 -4.42
C CYS A 16 -23.22 12.90 -4.87
N ASP A 17 -24.24 12.21 -4.36
CA ASP A 17 -25.66 12.58 -4.45
C ASP A 17 -25.86 14.06 -4.12
N LEU A 18 -26.31 14.81 -5.13
CA LEU A 18 -26.48 16.27 -5.12
C LEU A 18 -27.98 16.61 -5.01
N THR A 19 -28.62 16.20 -3.92
CA THR A 19 -29.99 16.63 -3.60
C THR A 19 -30.06 17.06 -2.15
N ASP A 20 -29.63 18.29 -1.89
CA ASP A 20 -30.10 19.21 -0.84
C ASP A 20 -29.24 20.48 -0.92
N LEU A 21 -29.70 21.52 -1.62
CA LEU A 21 -29.01 22.82 -1.67
C LEU A 21 -29.60 23.77 -0.61
N PRO A 22 -28.90 24.00 0.53
CA PRO A 22 -29.27 25.04 1.46
C PRO A 22 -29.05 26.44 0.89
N SER A 23 -29.91 27.36 1.31
CA SER A 23 -29.86 28.81 1.09
C SER A 23 -28.45 29.39 1.16
N SER A 24 -28.15 30.31 0.24
CA SER A 24 -26.85 30.94 -0.01
C SER A 24 -25.94 31.07 1.23
N PRO A 25 -24.71 30.51 1.20
CA PRO A 25 -23.81 30.59 2.34
C PRO A 25 -23.38 32.04 2.59
N PRO A 26 -23.20 32.44 3.86
CA PRO A 26 -22.70 33.78 4.19
C PRO A 26 -21.32 34.01 3.55
N PRO A 27 -20.97 35.27 3.24
CA PRO A 27 -19.70 35.60 2.58
C PRO A 27 -18.53 35.05 3.41
N ARG A 28 -17.89 33.99 2.90
CA ARG A 28 -16.72 33.37 3.54
C ARG A 28 -15.60 34.41 3.55
N LYS A 29 -15.21 34.85 4.75
CA LYS A 29 -13.95 35.56 4.95
C LYS A 29 -12.84 34.74 4.29
N LYS A 30 -12.15 35.30 3.30
CA LYS A 30 -11.02 34.66 2.63
C LYS A 30 -9.96 34.31 3.69
N LYS A 31 -9.94 33.06 4.16
CA LYS A 31 -8.84 32.54 4.96
C LYS A 31 -7.63 32.55 4.04
N ILE A 32 -6.56 33.22 4.46
CA ILE A 32 -5.27 33.11 3.79
C ILE A 32 -4.85 31.66 3.98
N GLU A 33 -4.96 30.86 2.92
CA GLU A 33 -4.47 29.49 2.95
C GLU A 33 -2.94 29.54 3.02
N PRO A 34 -2.32 28.84 4.00
CA PRO A 34 -0.88 28.77 4.06
C PRO A 34 -0.35 28.14 2.77
N LEU A 35 0.74 28.70 2.25
CA LEU A 35 1.38 28.26 1.00
C LEU A 35 1.73 26.75 1.02
N LEU A 36 1.97 26.22 2.22
CA LEU A 36 2.26 24.83 2.50
C LEU A 36 1.35 24.36 3.65
N SER A 37 0.49 23.38 3.39
CA SER A 37 -0.36 22.75 4.41
C SER A 37 -0.04 21.26 4.55
N GLY A 38 -0.26 20.69 5.74
CA GLY A 38 -0.11 19.26 6.03
C GLY A 38 1.31 18.79 6.41
N VAL A 39 2.27 19.71 6.61
CA VAL A 39 3.64 19.36 7.05
C VAL A 39 3.65 18.78 8.47
N ASP A 40 2.79 19.28 9.34
CA ASP A 40 2.56 18.80 10.70
C ASP A 40 2.16 17.31 10.72
N ILE A 41 1.34 16.89 9.76
CA ILE A 41 0.91 15.50 9.60
C ILE A 41 2.11 14.61 9.20
N VAL A 42 3.00 15.12 8.36
CA VAL A 42 4.24 14.40 7.98
C VAL A 42 5.18 14.27 9.16
N LEU A 43 5.36 15.34 9.95
CA LEU A 43 6.22 15.35 11.14
C LEU A 43 5.68 14.45 12.25
N SER A 44 4.36 14.32 12.38
CA SER A 44 3.73 13.36 13.29
C SER A 44 3.85 11.90 12.82
N GLY A 45 4.31 11.66 11.58
CA GLY A 45 4.59 10.32 11.05
C GLY A 45 3.35 9.50 10.73
N THR A 46 2.17 10.14 10.66
CA THR A 46 0.90 9.44 10.44
C THR A 46 0.63 9.13 8.97
N LEU A 47 1.09 10.01 8.04
CA LEU A 47 0.89 9.87 6.60
C LEU A 47 2.15 10.27 5.81
N PRO A 48 2.39 9.69 4.62
CA PRO A 48 3.49 10.10 3.76
C PRO A 48 3.29 11.52 3.23
N ALA A 49 4.40 12.24 3.01
CA ALA A 49 4.35 13.62 2.51
C ALA A 49 3.58 13.75 1.19
N ALA A 50 3.70 12.77 0.31
CA ALA A 50 3.00 12.74 -0.98
C ALA A 50 1.46 12.73 -0.87
N ASP A 51 0.90 12.30 0.26
CA ASP A 51 -0.54 12.26 0.49
C ASP A 51 -1.02 13.39 1.43
N ALA A 52 -0.14 13.87 2.32
CA ALA A 52 -0.46 14.89 3.31
C ALA A 52 -0.20 16.33 2.83
N VAL A 53 0.86 16.57 2.05
CA VAL A 53 1.31 17.92 1.71
C VAL A 53 0.58 18.45 0.49
N CYS A 54 -0.01 19.64 0.62
CA CYS A 54 -0.57 20.40 -0.49
C CYS A 54 0.23 21.68 -0.70
N VAL A 55 0.58 21.99 -1.95
CA VAL A 55 1.31 23.19 -2.36
C VAL A 55 0.34 24.09 -3.12
N LEU A 56 0.05 25.28 -2.60
CA LEU A 56 -0.92 26.21 -3.20
C LEU A 56 -2.31 25.56 -3.45
N GLY A 57 -2.76 24.70 -2.53
CA GLY A 57 -4.03 23.97 -2.65
C GLY A 57 -4.02 22.82 -3.67
N VAL A 58 -2.91 22.61 -4.40
CA VAL A 58 -2.76 21.51 -5.36
C VAL A 58 -1.91 20.40 -4.74
N ARG A 59 -2.35 19.15 -4.91
CA ARG A 59 -1.55 17.97 -4.56
C ARG A 59 -0.55 17.69 -5.68
N PRO A 60 0.76 17.85 -5.44
CA PRO A 60 1.74 17.60 -6.49
C PRO A 60 1.79 16.09 -6.81
N PRO A 61 2.16 15.70 -8.04
CA PRO A 61 2.27 14.30 -8.42
C PRO A 61 3.27 13.56 -7.53
N ARG A 62 2.95 12.32 -7.12
CA ARG A 62 3.85 11.49 -6.27
C ARG A 62 5.26 11.34 -6.86
N TYR A 63 5.39 11.38 -8.18
CA TYR A 63 6.68 11.33 -8.86
C TYR A 63 7.59 12.52 -8.50
N LEU A 64 7.03 13.71 -8.26
CA LEU A 64 7.81 14.89 -7.87
C LEU A 64 8.47 14.68 -6.50
N PHE A 65 7.73 14.18 -5.50
CA PHE A 65 8.29 13.82 -4.21
C PHE A 65 9.34 12.71 -4.31
N TYR A 66 9.14 11.76 -5.23
CA TYR A 66 10.14 10.73 -5.52
C TYR A 66 11.44 11.34 -6.06
N MET A 67 11.36 12.30 -7.00
CA MET A 67 12.54 13.00 -7.54
C MET A 67 13.26 13.82 -6.47
N ILE A 68 12.53 14.57 -5.63
CA ILE A 68 13.12 15.34 -4.52
C ILE A 68 13.82 14.40 -3.53
N SER A 69 13.15 13.30 -3.17
CA SER A 69 13.69 12.31 -2.25
C SER A 69 14.95 11.64 -2.82
N GLY A 70 14.96 11.33 -4.12
CA GLY A 70 16.13 10.81 -4.82
C GLY A 70 17.30 11.81 -4.78
N GLY A 71 17.04 13.07 -5.16
CA GLY A 71 18.06 14.12 -5.16
C GLY A 71 18.67 14.38 -3.79
N LEU A 72 17.84 14.42 -2.73
CA LEU A 72 18.34 14.53 -1.35
C LEU A 72 19.25 13.36 -0.97
N CYS A 73 18.91 12.14 -1.39
CA CYS A 73 19.75 10.97 -1.14
C CYS A 73 21.04 10.97 -1.93
N ASP A 74 21.05 11.53 -3.14
CA ASP A 74 22.26 11.68 -3.93
C ASP A 74 23.19 12.73 -3.31
N CYS A 75 22.64 13.80 -2.72
CA CYS A 75 23.42 14.72 -1.89
C CYS A 75 24.03 14.01 -0.67
N VAL A 76 23.26 13.17 0.03
CA VAL A 76 23.78 12.37 1.16
C VAL A 76 24.86 11.41 0.69
N GLN A 77 24.68 10.74 -0.44
CA GLN A 77 25.67 9.84 -1.02
C GLN A 77 26.97 10.60 -1.36
N LEU A 78 26.87 11.78 -1.96
CA LEU A 78 28.03 12.63 -2.25
C LEU A 78 28.76 13.04 -0.96
N LEU A 79 28.03 13.42 0.09
CA LEU A 79 28.63 13.76 1.39
C LEU A 79 29.32 12.55 2.03
N LEU A 80 28.70 11.37 1.95
CA LEU A 80 29.32 10.12 2.42
C LEU A 80 30.59 9.80 1.64
N ASP A 81 30.58 10.00 0.32
CA ASP A 81 31.73 9.77 -0.55
C ASP A 81 32.90 10.70 -0.22
N LEU A 82 32.62 12.00 -0.12
CA LEU A 82 33.61 13.00 0.29
C LEU A 82 34.16 12.72 1.69
N THR A 83 33.31 12.29 2.62
CA THR A 83 33.73 11.94 3.99
C THR A 83 34.58 10.68 4.00
N LEU A 84 34.19 9.64 3.25
CA LEU A 84 34.93 8.38 3.19
C LEU A 84 36.31 8.59 2.56
N HIS A 85 36.36 9.32 1.44
CA HIS A 85 37.61 9.67 0.78
C HIS A 85 38.54 10.47 1.71
N ARG A 86 38.01 11.50 2.38
CA ARG A 86 38.79 12.37 3.27
C ARG A 86 39.23 11.69 4.56
N SER A 87 38.40 10.85 5.16
CA SER A 87 38.67 10.23 6.48
C SER A 87 39.46 8.93 6.39
N PHE A 88 39.23 8.10 5.37
CA PHE A 88 39.84 6.77 5.25
C PHE A 88 40.94 6.69 4.19
N GLY A 89 41.14 7.75 3.39
CA GLY A 89 42.18 7.78 2.37
C GLY A 89 42.00 6.71 1.28
N VAL A 90 40.75 6.30 1.01
CA VAL A 90 40.46 5.31 -0.03
C VAL A 90 40.72 5.95 -1.39
N SER A 91 41.80 5.51 -2.03
CA SER A 91 42.25 6.03 -3.33
C SER A 91 41.47 5.45 -4.50
N ASP A 92 40.88 4.27 -4.34
CA ASP A 92 40.12 3.61 -5.40
C ASP A 92 38.71 4.22 -5.48
N PRO A 93 38.38 4.95 -6.56
CA PRO A 93 37.09 5.60 -6.71
C PRO A 93 35.94 4.59 -6.83
N SER A 94 36.20 3.39 -7.36
CA SER A 94 35.16 2.35 -7.53
C SER A 94 34.78 1.75 -6.19
N VAL A 95 35.76 1.47 -5.33
CA VAL A 95 35.53 0.95 -3.98
C VAL A 95 34.86 2.02 -3.11
N CYS A 96 35.34 3.27 -3.16
CA CYS A 96 34.73 4.38 -2.45
C CYS A 96 33.26 4.54 -2.84
N TRP A 97 32.98 4.62 -4.15
CA TRP A 97 31.63 4.74 -4.69
C TRP A 97 30.73 3.57 -4.31
N ALA A 98 31.23 2.32 -4.39
CA ALA A 98 30.43 1.14 -4.07
C ALA A 98 30.03 1.11 -2.59
N VAL A 99 30.95 1.44 -1.68
CA VAL A 99 30.69 1.49 -0.23
C VAL A 99 29.72 2.62 0.09
N THR A 100 29.92 3.80 -0.48
CA THR A 100 29.06 4.97 -0.21
C THR A 100 27.68 4.79 -0.80
N PHE A 101 27.58 4.17 -1.99
CA PHE A 101 26.32 3.75 -2.56
C PHE A 101 25.60 2.75 -1.66
N ALA A 102 26.27 1.69 -1.20
CA ALA A 102 25.67 0.68 -0.33
C ALA A 102 25.13 1.27 0.98
N LEU A 103 25.84 2.22 1.57
CA LEU A 103 25.38 2.96 2.76
C LEU A 103 24.22 3.91 2.45
N SER A 104 24.27 4.59 1.30
CA SER A 104 23.21 5.52 0.87
C SER A 104 21.86 4.84 0.68
N VAL A 105 21.82 3.53 0.38
CA VAL A 105 20.57 2.77 0.26
C VAL A 105 19.71 2.86 1.52
N VAL A 106 20.34 2.92 2.71
CA VAL A 106 19.61 3.08 3.98
C VAL A 106 18.93 4.46 4.04
N ALA A 107 19.65 5.53 3.70
CA ALA A 107 19.10 6.88 3.65
C ALA A 107 18.02 7.01 2.56
N ARG A 108 18.20 6.34 1.42
CA ARG A 108 17.24 6.28 0.33
C ARG A 108 15.98 5.51 0.71
N HIS A 109 16.11 4.46 1.52
CA HIS A 109 14.98 3.71 2.05
C HIS A 109 14.16 4.55 3.03
N THR A 110 14.83 5.21 3.98
CA THR A 110 14.14 6.05 4.96
C THR A 110 13.47 7.24 4.30
N SER A 111 14.13 7.92 3.36
CA SER A 111 13.54 9.06 2.63
C SER A 111 12.31 8.66 1.82
N HIS A 112 12.37 7.56 1.06
CA HIS A 112 11.21 7.04 0.31
C HIS A 112 10.04 6.64 1.21
N ARG A 113 10.34 6.10 2.40
CA ARG A 113 9.32 5.73 3.39
C ARG A 113 8.57 6.96 3.90
N TYR A 114 9.27 8.04 4.25
CA TYR A 114 8.63 9.24 4.81
C TYR A 114 8.03 10.15 3.73
N LEU A 115 8.69 10.29 2.59
CA LEU A 115 8.30 11.25 1.56
C LEU A 115 7.28 10.68 0.58
N VAL A 116 7.41 9.41 0.16
CA VAL A 116 6.70 8.91 -1.02
C VAL A 116 5.64 7.86 -0.70
N PHE A 117 6.02 6.81 0.03
CA PHE A 117 5.21 5.58 0.06
C PHE A 117 4.62 5.21 1.43
N GLY A 118 5.06 5.84 2.51
CA GLY A 118 4.51 5.64 3.85
C GLY A 118 5.04 4.39 4.56
N THR A 119 4.30 3.95 5.57
CA THR A 119 4.70 2.81 6.42
C THR A 119 4.58 1.48 5.68
N TYR A 120 5.56 0.60 5.88
CA TYR A 120 5.62 -0.70 5.22
C TYR A 120 4.98 -1.81 6.08
N VAL A 121 4.10 -2.62 5.49
CA VAL A 121 3.50 -3.81 6.13
C VAL A 121 4.49 -4.98 6.09
N GLY A 122 5.01 -5.42 7.24
CA GLY A 122 5.94 -6.56 7.30
C GLY A 122 7.34 -6.23 7.81
N GLY A 123 7.51 -5.11 8.51
CA GLY A 123 8.72 -4.76 9.24
C GLY A 123 9.79 -4.05 8.39
N TYR A 124 10.66 -3.31 9.07
CA TYR A 124 11.70 -2.49 8.45
C TYR A 124 12.68 -3.34 7.64
N TRP A 125 13.27 -4.37 8.24
CA TRP A 125 14.30 -5.21 7.62
C TRP A 125 13.84 -5.91 6.34
N ARG A 126 12.58 -6.39 6.28
CA ARG A 126 12.04 -7.04 5.09
C ARG A 126 11.80 -6.06 3.94
N SER A 127 11.43 -4.82 4.26
CA SER A 127 11.32 -3.75 3.26
C SER A 127 12.70 -3.31 2.76
N LEU A 128 13.68 -3.19 3.68
CA LEU A 128 15.06 -2.81 3.36
C LEU A 128 15.73 -3.85 2.47
N GLY A 129 15.63 -5.14 2.79
CA GLY A 129 16.22 -6.22 1.99
C GLY A 129 15.66 -6.27 0.55
N ARG A 130 14.35 -6.00 0.38
CA ARG A 130 13.76 -5.89 -0.96
C ARG A 130 14.26 -4.68 -1.74
N MET A 131 14.49 -3.57 -1.05
CA MET A 131 15.05 -2.37 -1.65
C MET A 131 16.50 -2.60 -2.11
N TYR A 132 17.34 -3.26 -1.29
CA TYR A 132 18.66 -3.71 -1.71
C TYR A 132 18.60 -4.62 -2.94
N GLY A 133 17.72 -5.63 -2.93
CA GLY A 133 17.54 -6.51 -4.10
C GLY A 133 17.15 -5.75 -5.37
N GLY A 134 16.24 -4.78 -5.26
CA GLY A 134 15.85 -3.91 -6.37
C GLY A 134 17.03 -3.06 -6.88
N TYR A 135 17.80 -2.44 -5.99
CA TYR A 135 18.94 -1.62 -6.38
C TYR A 135 20.09 -2.42 -6.99
N SER A 136 20.39 -3.61 -6.48
CA SER A 136 21.41 -4.48 -7.06
C SER A 136 21.11 -4.79 -8.53
N VAL A 137 19.83 -5.09 -8.85
CA VAL A 137 19.40 -5.33 -10.23
C VAL A 137 19.54 -4.06 -11.08
N ILE A 138 19.16 -2.90 -10.54
CA ILE A 138 19.24 -1.62 -11.27
C ILE A 138 20.70 -1.24 -11.56
N ILE A 139 21.62 -1.45 -10.62
CA ILE A 139 23.05 -1.17 -10.84
C ILE A 139 23.60 -2.04 -11.97
N VAL A 140 23.32 -3.35 -11.95
CA VAL A 140 23.78 -4.26 -13.01
C VAL A 140 23.21 -3.83 -14.37
N LEU A 141 21.90 -3.54 -14.43
CA LEU A 141 21.25 -3.05 -15.64
C LEU A 141 21.85 -1.73 -16.13
N SER A 142 22.13 -0.80 -15.22
CA SER A 142 22.76 0.49 -15.51
C SER A 142 24.16 0.30 -16.10
N THR A 143 24.97 -0.58 -15.50
CA THR A 143 26.33 -0.87 -15.97
C THR A 143 26.31 -1.52 -17.35
N THR A 144 25.43 -2.50 -17.57
CA THR A 144 25.26 -3.14 -18.89
C THR A 144 24.79 -2.14 -19.94
N PHE A 145 23.79 -1.30 -19.62
CA PHE A 145 23.28 -0.30 -20.54
C PHE A 145 24.34 0.74 -20.89
N ASN A 146 25.09 1.23 -19.90
CA ASN A 146 26.18 2.18 -20.12
C ASN A 146 27.26 1.57 -21.01
N PHE A 147 27.66 0.31 -20.76
CA PHE A 147 28.64 -0.41 -21.57
C PHE A 147 28.18 -0.58 -23.03
N VAL A 148 26.92 -0.92 -23.25
CA VAL A 148 26.34 -1.05 -24.59
C VAL A 148 26.26 0.32 -25.28
N ALA A 149 25.82 1.36 -24.58
CA ALA A 149 25.71 2.71 -25.15
C ALA A 149 27.08 3.28 -25.58
N THR A 150 28.12 3.09 -24.77
CA THR A 150 29.46 3.57 -25.12
C THR A 150 30.11 2.74 -26.22
N SER A 151 29.91 1.42 -26.22
CA SER A 151 30.59 0.51 -27.16
C SER A 151 29.89 0.42 -28.51
N ALA A 152 28.55 0.43 -28.54
CA ALA A 152 27.77 0.24 -29.76
C ALA A 152 27.38 1.54 -30.46
N ALA A 153 27.07 2.60 -29.71
CA ALA A 153 26.54 3.84 -30.28
C ALA A 153 27.59 4.96 -30.43
N GLY A 154 28.82 4.76 -29.91
CA GLY A 154 29.89 5.76 -29.98
C GLY A 154 29.53 7.09 -29.31
N LEU A 155 28.54 7.09 -28.40
CA LEU A 155 28.08 8.28 -27.72
C LEU A 155 29.16 8.83 -26.80
N ALA A 156 29.29 10.16 -26.74
CA ALA A 156 30.16 10.81 -25.78
C ALA A 156 29.80 10.36 -24.35
N HIS A 157 30.81 10.03 -23.55
CA HIS A 157 30.67 9.42 -22.22
C HIS A 157 29.68 10.17 -21.32
N TYR A 158 29.72 11.51 -21.32
CA TYR A 158 28.81 12.35 -20.52
C TYR A 158 27.34 12.22 -20.95
N VAL A 159 27.07 12.12 -22.25
CA VAL A 159 25.69 11.97 -22.78
C VAL A 159 25.16 10.59 -22.42
N ALA A 160 25.97 9.54 -22.60
CA ALA A 160 25.61 8.19 -22.21
C ALA A 160 25.32 8.11 -20.70
N TRP A 161 26.11 8.80 -19.87
CA TRP A 161 25.91 8.87 -18.43
C TRP A 161 24.58 9.56 -18.04
N VAL A 162 24.28 10.73 -18.61
CA VAL A 162 23.01 11.45 -18.33
C VAL A 162 21.79 10.63 -18.77
N VAL A 163 21.84 10.04 -19.96
CA VAL A 163 20.75 9.18 -20.46
C VAL A 163 20.57 7.96 -19.56
N THR A 164 21.67 7.35 -19.10
CA THR A 164 21.63 6.22 -18.18
C THR A 164 21.03 6.62 -16.83
N LEU A 165 21.39 7.78 -16.27
CA LEU A 165 20.79 8.29 -15.03
C LEU A 165 19.28 8.54 -15.18
N LEU A 166 18.87 9.18 -16.28
CA LEU A 166 17.46 9.47 -16.53
C LEU A 166 16.65 8.19 -16.70
N TRP A 167 17.15 7.25 -17.51
CA TRP A 167 16.53 5.95 -17.74
C TRP A 167 16.42 5.11 -16.46
N THR A 168 17.53 5.00 -15.71
CA THR A 168 17.57 4.24 -14.47
C THR A 168 16.67 4.84 -13.40
N GLY A 169 16.54 6.18 -13.34
CA GLY A 169 15.57 6.85 -12.47
C GLY A 169 14.12 6.46 -12.77
N VAL A 170 13.74 6.44 -14.05
CA VAL A 170 12.40 6.02 -14.49
C VAL A 170 12.17 4.52 -14.20
N ALA A 171 13.12 3.66 -14.55
CA ALA A 171 13.04 2.22 -14.29
C ALA A 171 12.94 1.92 -12.78
N ASN A 172 13.74 2.63 -11.97
CA ASN A 172 13.73 2.50 -10.51
C ASN A 172 12.36 2.85 -9.93
N TYR A 173 11.74 3.94 -10.40
CA TYR A 173 10.40 4.32 -9.97
C TYR A 173 9.37 3.19 -10.23
N PHE A 174 9.39 2.59 -11.42
CA PHE A 174 8.46 1.50 -11.75
C PHE A 174 8.71 0.23 -10.94
N ILE A 175 9.98 -0.16 -10.76
CA ILE A 175 10.36 -1.31 -9.94
C ILE A 175 9.90 -1.10 -8.49
N LEU A 176 10.20 0.06 -7.90
CA LEU A 176 9.80 0.40 -6.54
C LEU A 176 8.27 0.43 -6.40
N LYS A 177 7.55 1.02 -7.35
CA LYS A 177 6.08 1.05 -7.36
C LYS A 177 5.50 -0.36 -7.34
N LYS A 178 6.05 -1.28 -8.15
CA LYS A 178 5.62 -2.70 -8.18
C LYS A 178 6.01 -3.43 -6.89
N LEU A 179 7.25 -3.27 -6.43
CA LEU A 179 7.77 -3.88 -5.21
C LEU A 179 6.94 -3.51 -3.98
N TRP A 180 6.49 -2.25 -3.91
CA TRP A 180 5.64 -1.78 -2.83
C TRP A 180 4.22 -2.32 -2.93
N SER A 181 3.65 -2.36 -4.14
CA SER A 181 2.31 -2.89 -4.40
C SER A 181 2.17 -4.38 -4.07
N PHE A 182 3.21 -5.19 -4.28
CA PHE A 182 3.18 -6.63 -3.99
C PHE A 182 3.08 -6.96 -2.48
N GLY A 183 3.41 -6.03 -1.58
CA GLY A 183 3.31 -6.26 -0.13
C GLY A 183 1.89 -6.34 0.43
N GLY A 184 0.89 -5.89 -0.33
CA GLY A 184 -0.51 -5.79 0.13
C GLY A 184 -1.37 -7.02 -0.15
N LYS A 185 -0.91 -7.97 -0.98
CA LYS A 185 -1.58 -9.27 -1.09
C LYS A 185 -1.08 -10.14 0.04
N SER A 186 -1.66 -9.91 1.21
CA SER A 186 -1.63 -10.86 2.32
C SER A 186 -1.77 -12.25 1.72
N VAL A 187 -0.76 -13.07 1.99
CA VAL A 187 -0.82 -14.50 1.78
C VAL A 187 -1.92 -15.03 2.69
N ASP A 188 -3.16 -14.88 2.26
CA ASP A 188 -4.34 -15.55 2.80
C ASP A 188 -4.38 -16.99 2.23
N ARG A 189 -3.19 -17.61 2.16
CA ARG A 189 -2.99 -18.98 1.72
C ARG A 189 -2.33 -19.73 2.86
N LYS A 190 -3.17 -20.58 3.47
CA LYS A 190 -2.89 -21.69 4.40
C LYS A 190 -3.16 -21.47 5.90
N GLY A 191 -4.19 -20.67 6.23
CA GLY A 191 -4.99 -20.89 7.46
C GLY A 191 -6.32 -21.63 7.22
N GLY A 192 -6.70 -21.84 5.96
CA GLY A 192 -8.00 -22.40 5.56
C GLY A 192 -8.06 -23.93 5.48
N LYS A 193 -7.61 -24.66 6.51
CA LYS A 193 -7.99 -26.08 6.69
C LYS A 193 -8.53 -26.44 8.09
N GLU A 194 -8.61 -25.50 9.04
CA GLU A 194 -9.22 -25.76 10.36
C GLU A 194 -10.65 -25.23 10.54
N GLY A 195 -11.21 -24.48 9.57
CA GLY A 195 -12.59 -23.98 9.67
C GLY A 195 -13.68 -24.93 9.13
N MET A 196 -13.30 -25.94 8.32
CA MET A 196 -14.28 -26.84 7.67
C MET A 196 -14.72 -27.99 8.58
N THR A 197 -14.03 -28.25 9.68
CA THR A 197 -14.48 -29.20 10.71
C THR A 197 -15.56 -28.58 11.59
N GLU A 198 -15.53 -27.29 11.91
CA GLU A 198 -16.49 -26.72 12.86
C GLU A 198 -17.86 -26.42 12.24
N LYS A 199 -17.94 -25.83 11.03
CA LYS A 199 -19.23 -25.67 10.33
C LYS A 199 -19.88 -27.02 9.96
N LYS A 200 -19.08 -28.03 9.63
CA LYS A 200 -19.57 -29.40 9.34
C LYS A 200 -20.01 -30.13 10.63
N LYS A 201 -19.32 -29.90 11.77
CA LYS A 201 -19.71 -30.40 13.10
C LYS A 201 -20.97 -29.69 13.63
N LYS A 202 -21.14 -28.39 13.38
CA LYS A 202 -22.36 -27.62 13.73
C LYS A 202 -23.58 -28.04 12.88
N ARG A 203 -23.39 -28.37 11.60
CA ARG A 203 -24.45 -28.96 10.76
C ARG A 203 -24.85 -30.38 11.20
N ARG A 204 -23.90 -31.22 11.65
CA ARG A 204 -24.23 -32.54 12.24
C ARG A 204 -24.97 -32.42 13.58
N ARG A 205 -24.62 -31.45 14.43
CA ARG A 205 -25.36 -31.20 15.69
C ARG A 205 -26.78 -30.68 15.46
N ARG A 206 -27.03 -29.87 14.42
CA ARG A 206 -28.40 -29.44 14.08
C ARG A 206 -29.28 -30.56 13.51
N LYS A 207 -28.71 -31.54 12.79
CA LYS A 207 -29.49 -32.71 12.35
C LYS A 207 -29.85 -33.64 13.53
N LYS A 208 -28.95 -33.82 14.51
CA LYS A 208 -29.25 -34.65 15.69
C LYS A 208 -30.28 -34.02 16.65
N LYS A 209 -30.39 -32.69 16.68
CA LYS A 209 -31.39 -31.99 17.51
C LYS A 209 -32.79 -31.94 16.88
N LYS A 210 -32.92 -32.11 15.55
CA LYS A 210 -34.24 -32.20 14.91
C LYS A 210 -34.91 -33.56 15.15
N GLY A 211 -34.17 -34.67 15.11
CA GLY A 211 -34.76 -36.00 15.34
C GLY A 211 -35.10 -36.36 16.79
N VAL A 212 -34.95 -35.45 17.77
CA VAL A 212 -35.28 -35.69 19.19
C VAL A 212 -36.47 -34.84 19.66
N ASN A 213 -36.82 -33.77 18.94
CA ASN A 213 -37.99 -32.96 19.30
C ASN A 213 -39.29 -33.46 18.65
N ASP A 214 -39.22 -34.28 17.61
CA ASP A 214 -40.41 -34.83 16.96
C ASP A 214 -41.10 -35.92 17.82
N GLU A 215 -40.49 -36.33 18.94
CA GLU A 215 -41.04 -37.35 19.87
C GLU A 215 -41.83 -36.75 21.04
N TRP A 216 -41.71 -35.43 21.31
CA TRP A 216 -42.46 -34.76 22.39
C TRP A 216 -43.71 -33.99 21.91
N ASP A 217 -43.87 -33.78 20.60
CA ASP A 217 -44.99 -33.02 20.04
C ASP A 217 -46.25 -33.87 19.78
N ILE A 218 -46.20 -35.19 19.97
CA ILE A 218 -47.40 -36.05 19.84
C ILE A 218 -48.22 -36.10 21.15
N GLU A 219 -47.62 -35.86 22.31
CA GLU A 219 -48.35 -35.86 23.59
C GLU A 219 -49.05 -34.52 23.92
N SER A 220 -48.56 -33.39 23.40
CA SER A 220 -49.04 -32.06 23.79
C SER A 220 -50.28 -31.58 23.02
N VAL A 221 -50.57 -32.16 21.84
CA VAL A 221 -51.75 -31.81 21.03
C VAL A 221 -53.05 -32.45 21.59
N GLY A 222 -52.94 -33.52 22.39
CA GLY A 222 -54.09 -34.17 23.02
C GLY A 222 -54.72 -33.39 24.18
N ALA A 223 -53.96 -32.51 24.84
CA ALA A 223 -54.43 -31.77 26.02
C ALA A 223 -55.19 -30.48 25.70
N CYS A 224 -54.95 -29.86 24.53
CA CYS A 224 -55.57 -28.58 24.18
C CYS A 224 -57.02 -28.73 23.66
N ARG A 225 -57.34 -29.85 23.00
CA ARG A 225 -58.69 -30.08 22.42
C ARG A 225 -59.77 -30.44 23.46
N ARG A 226 -59.42 -30.61 24.74
CA ARG A 226 -60.37 -30.95 25.81
C ARG A 226 -60.92 -29.71 26.56
N LYS A 227 -60.33 -28.53 26.37
CA LYS A 227 -60.77 -27.29 27.04
C LYS A 227 -61.82 -26.50 26.26
N GLU A 228 -61.87 -26.62 24.94
CA GLU A 228 -62.86 -25.88 24.12
C GLU A 228 -64.27 -26.49 24.15
N ALA A 229 -64.41 -27.77 24.52
CA ALA A 229 -65.72 -28.42 24.59
C ALA A 229 -66.55 -28.05 25.86
N LEU A 230 -65.91 -27.56 26.92
CA LEU A 230 -66.62 -27.20 28.17
C LEU A 230 -67.10 -25.75 28.21
N THR A 231 -66.51 -24.85 27.42
CA THR A 231 -66.87 -23.42 27.45
C THR A 231 -68.06 -23.09 26.53
N SER A 232 -68.39 -23.97 25.57
CA SER A 232 -69.51 -23.75 24.63
C SER A 232 -70.90 -24.14 25.21
N ARG A 233 -70.96 -24.84 26.35
CA ARG A 233 -72.24 -25.23 26.99
C ARG A 233 -72.81 -24.20 27.97
N ARG A 234 -72.15 -23.05 28.20
CA ARG A 234 -72.57 -22.07 29.21
C ARG A 234 -73.22 -20.80 28.67
N ALA A 235 -73.44 -20.70 27.35
CA ALA A 235 -73.92 -19.48 26.70
C ALA A 235 -75.38 -19.51 26.20
N VAL A 236 -76.21 -20.45 26.67
CA VAL A 236 -77.64 -20.50 26.30
C VAL A 236 -78.49 -20.77 27.55
N VAL A 237 -78.63 -19.76 28.41
CA VAL A 237 -79.77 -19.59 29.31
C VAL A 237 -79.93 -18.08 29.58
N ILE A 238 -80.66 -17.39 28.71
CA ILE A 238 -81.47 -16.20 29.03
C ILE A 238 -82.75 -16.33 28.20
#